data_AF-X1IS45-F1
#
_entry.id   AF-X1IS45-F1
#
_cell.length_a   1.000
_cell.length_b   1.000
_cell.length_c   1.000
_cell.angle_alpha   90.00
_cell.angle_beta   90.00
_cell.angle_gamma   90.00
#
_symmetry.space_group_name_H-M   'P 1'
#
loop_
_entity.id
_entity.type
_entity.pdbx_description
1 polymer ?
#
loop_
_entity_poly.entity_id
_entity_poly.type
_entity_poly.pdbx_seq_one_letter_code
_entity_poly.pdbx_strand_id
1 'polypeptide(L)' 'MNPFMFPKSDYNPRLRKAVLSRQTTIFYEIRKNDIYLAYIFTNKMNIEKIK' A
#
# COMPACT_ATOMS: atom_id res chain seq x y z
N MET A 1 3.51 16.05 -7.53
CA MET A 1 3.09 14.93 -6.66
C MET A 1 4.35 14.23 -6.17
N ASN A 2 4.54 14.00 -4.86
CA ASN A 2 5.80 13.48 -4.28
C ASN A 2 5.71 11.97 -3.98
N PRO A 3 6.38 11.08 -4.72
CA PRO A 3 6.33 9.63 -4.50
C PRO A 3 6.97 9.20 -3.17
N PHE A 4 7.78 10.04 -2.54
CA PHE A 4 8.48 9.71 -1.30
C PHE A 4 7.69 10.09 -0.03
N MET A 5 6.47 10.63 -0.18
CA MET A 5 5.67 11.15 0.94
C MET A 5 5.19 10.09 1.93
N PHE A 6 5.04 8.84 1.47
CA PHE A 6 4.56 7.74 2.31
C PHE A 6 5.73 6.92 2.86
N PRO A 7 5.63 6.41 4.10
CA PRO A 7 6.73 5.68 4.73
C PRO A 7 7.03 4.36 3.99
N LYS A 8 8.27 3.88 4.16
CA LYS A 8 8.63 2.50 3.80
C LYS A 8 7.80 1.53 4.65
N SER A 9 7.54 0.35 4.10
CA SER A 9 6.85 -0.71 4.84
C SER A 9 7.79 -1.34 5.86
N ASP A 10 7.30 -1.54 7.08
CA ASP A 10 8.03 -2.23 8.15
C ASP A 10 8.32 -3.71 7.80
N TYR A 11 7.48 -4.32 6.95
CA TYR A 11 7.64 -5.72 6.50
C TYR A 11 8.60 -5.86 5.31
N ASN A 12 8.60 -4.89 4.40
CA ASN A 12 9.48 -4.88 3.24
C ASN A 12 9.99 -3.45 2.96
N PRO A 13 11.23 -3.11 3.37
CA PRO A 13 11.80 -1.77 3.22
C PRO A 13 11.93 -1.28 1.77
N ARG A 14 11.81 -2.16 0.77
CA ARG A 14 11.79 -1.80 -0.65
C ARG A 14 10.46 -1.14 -1.06
N LEU A 15 9.38 -1.52 -0.40
CA LEU A 15 8.04 -1.03 -0.68
C LEU A 15 7.69 0.14 0.22
N ARG A 16 6.86 1.05 -0.29
CA ARG A 16 6.19 2.11 0.47
C ARG A 16 4.73 1.76 0.64
N LYS A 17 4.17 2.07 1.81
CA LYS A 17 2.77 1.79 2.16
C LYS A 17 1.96 3.08 2.11
N ALA A 18 0.96 3.15 1.25
CA ALA A 18 0.01 4.27 1.20
C ALA A 18 -1.41 3.80 1.44
N VAL A 19 -2.07 4.40 2.44
CA VAL A 19 -3.50 4.18 2.71
C VAL A 19 -4.28 5.20 1.88
N LEU A 20 -4.94 4.74 0.81
CA LEU A 20 -5.71 5.61 -0.09
C LEU A 20 -7.13 5.86 0.44
N SER A 21 -7.68 4.91 1.18
CA SER A 21 -8.97 5.01 1.85
C SER A 21 -9.02 4.03 3.02
N ARG A 22 -10.06 4.12 3.86
CA ARG A 22 -10.32 3.14 4.94
C ARG A 22 -10.28 1.69 4.45
N GLN A 23 -10.64 1.47 3.19
CA GLN A 23 -10.80 0.14 2.60
C GLN A 23 -9.66 -0.25 1.68
N THR A 24 -8.75 0.66 1.30
CA THR A 24 -7.70 0.37 0.30
C THR A 24 -6.34 0.87 0.77
N THR A 25 -5.39 -0.04 0.84
CA THR A 25 -3.96 0.24 1.03
C THR A 25 -3.20 -0.26 -0.18
N ILE A 26 -2.31 0.56 -0.72
CA ILE A 26 -1.40 0.15 -1.79
C ILE A 26 0.02 0.02 -1.26
N PHE A 27 0.76 -0.89 -1.89
CA PHE A 27 2.20 -0.99 -1.75
C PHE A 27 2.84 -0.76 -3.11
N TYR A 28 3.76 0.19 -3.16
CA TYR A 28 4.46 0.54 -4.39
C TYR A 28 5.95 0.71 -4.12
N GLU A 29 6.75 0.61 -5.17
CA GLU A 29 8.17 0.94 -5.13
C GLU A 29 8.49 2.03 -6.13
N ILE A 30 9.54 2.78 -5.83
CA ILE A 30 10.08 3.79 -6.73
C ILE A 30 11.39 3.22 -7.26
N ARG A 31 11.51 3.08 -8.58
CA ARG A 31 12.76 2.65 -9.22
C ARG A 31 13.13 3.67 -10.27
N LYS A 32 14.30 4.31 -10.08
CA LYS A 32 14.78 5.40 -10.93
C LYS A 32 13.71 6.50 -11.04
N ASN A 33 12.99 6.55 -12.15
CA ASN A 33 12.00 7.58 -12.46
C ASN A 33 10.56 7.05 -12.49
N ASP A 34 10.36 5.77 -12.18
CA ASP A 34 9.07 5.09 -12.33
C ASP A 34 8.52 4.64 -10.97
N ILE A 35 7.19 4.62 -10.88
CA ILE A 35 6.45 4.08 -9.74
C ILE A 35 5.84 2.74 -10.18
N TYR A 36 6.25 1.67 -9.50
CA TYR A 36 5.70 0.34 -9.74
C TYR A 36 4.72 -0.02 -8.63
N LEU A 37 3.47 -0.24 -8.98
CA LEU A 37 2.45 -0.73 -8.06
C LEU A 37 2.65 -2.22 -7.84
N ALA A 38 3.06 -2.61 -6.64
CA ALA A 38 3.34 -4.00 -6.30
C ALA A 38 2.09 -4.74 -5.83
N TYR A 39 1.29 -4.10 -4.96
CA TYR A 39 0.09 -4.72 -4.38
C TYR A 39 -1.01 -3.70 -4.11
N ILE A 40 -2.25 -4.17 -4.23
CA ILE A 40 -3.46 -3.48 -3.77
C ILE A 40 -4.13 -4.37 -2.73
N PHE A 41 -4.21 -3.89 -1.49
CA PHE A 41 -4.89 -4.59 -0.40
C PHE A 41 -6.23 -3.92 -0.12
N THR A 42 -7.29 -4.72 -0.13
CA THR A 42 -8.60 -4.27 0.30
C THR A 42 -8.81 -4.70 1.76
N ASN A 43 -9.00 -3.75 2.67
CA ASN A 43 -9.40 -3.99 4.05
C ASN A 43 -10.90 -4.33 4.13
N LYS A 44 -11.39 -5.25 3.30
CA LYS A 44 -12.75 -5.78 3.42
C LYS A 44 -12.76 -6.83 4.53
N MET A 45 -12.76 -6.39 5.78
CA MET A 45 -13.17 -7.24 6.89
C MET A 45 -14.70 -7.30 6.85
N ASN A 46 -15.26 -8.26 6.10
CA ASN A 46 -16.68 -8.53 6.21
C ASN A 46 -16.89 -9.29 7.53
N ILE A 47 -17.29 -8.58 8.57
CA ILE A 47 -17.50 -9.11 9.92
C ILE A 47 -18.52 -10.26 9.92
N GLU A 48 -19.43 -10.29 8.94
CA GLU A 48 -20.44 -11.35 8.79
C GLU A 48 -19.86 -12.71 8.35
N LYS A 49 -18.62 -12.76 7.87
CA LYS A 49 -17.94 -14.02 7.50
C LYS A 49 -17.17 -14.68 8.65
N ILE A 50 -17.16 -14.06 9.84
CA ILE A 50 -16.58 -14.61 11.07
C ILE A 50 -17.74 -15.12 11.95
N LYS A 51 -18.55 -16.03 11.41
CA LYS A 51 -19.66 -16.69 12.12
C LYS A 51 -19.51 -18.19 12.01
#